data_AF-A0A2D5XZB1-F1
#
_entry.id   AF-A0A2D5XZB1-F1
#
_cell.length_a   1.000
_cell.length_b   1.000
_cell.length_c   1.000
_cell.angle_alpha   90.00
_cell.angle_beta   90.00
_cell.angle_gamma   90.00
#
_symmetry.space_group_name_H-M   'P 1'
#
loop_
_entity.id
_entity.type
_entity.pdbx_description
1 polymer ?
#
loop_
_entity_poly.entity_id
_entity_poly.type
_entity_poly.pdbx_seq_one_letter_code
_entity_poly.pdbx_strand_id
1 'polypeptide(L)'
;MILYRFRQKRRLLRAAGVLIIMDKVIHYPNLKTVLAVEDVLKAAEGFVSREELKRRLPTKVMHQTLNVILSYLEERGMVADLKQGLLWIADTKKKEVKKDG
;
A
#
# COMPACT_ATOMS: atom_id res chain seq x y z
N MET A 1 4.35 -23.68 2.58
CA MET A 1 3.34 -23.26 3.58
C MET A 1 3.90 -22.19 4.53
N ILE A 2 4.41 -21.06 4.00
CA ILE A 2 5.06 -19.99 4.81
C ILE A 2 4.34 -18.63 4.67
N LEU A 3 3.51 -18.44 3.64
CA LEU A 3 2.83 -17.16 3.38
C LEU A 3 1.50 -16.92 4.13
N TYR A 4 0.92 -17.93 4.79
CA TYR A 4 -0.39 -17.77 5.45
C TYR A 4 -0.33 -17.35 6.93
N ARG A 5 0.86 -17.36 7.55
CA ARG A 5 1.01 -17.13 8.99
C ARG A 5 1.14 -15.66 9.40
N PHE A 6 1.21 -14.73 8.44
CA PHE A 6 1.34 -13.29 8.74
C PHE A 6 0.01 -12.52 8.74
N ARG A 7 -1.09 -13.12 8.24
CA ARG A 7 -2.40 -12.48 8.13
C ARG A 7 -3.21 -12.44 9.44
N GLN A 8 -2.82 -13.21 10.47
CA GLN A 8 -3.55 -13.27 11.75
C GLN A 8 -2.94 -12.41 12.86
N LYS A 9 -1.66 -11.98 12.75
CA LYS A 9 -0.98 -11.27 13.85
C LYS A 9 -1.29 -9.76 13.95
N ARG A 10 -2.07 -9.19 13.01
CA ARG A 10 -2.60 -7.81 13.11
C ARG A 10 -4.03 -7.72 13.67
N ARG A 11 -4.73 -8.85 13.85
CA ARG A 11 -6.11 -8.86 14.40
C ARG A 11 -6.14 -8.77 15.93
N LEU A 12 -5.06 -9.16 16.60
CA LEU A 12 -4.94 -9.14 18.07
C LEU A 12 -4.46 -7.79 18.65
N LEU A 13 -3.90 -6.90 17.82
CA LEU A 13 -3.45 -5.57 18.27
C LEU A 13 -4.54 -4.49 18.22
N ARG A 14 -5.74 -4.81 17.73
CA ARG A 14 -6.90 -3.90 17.74
C ARG A 14 -7.70 -3.92 19.05
N ALA A 15 -7.53 -4.97 19.88
CA ALA A 15 -8.27 -5.12 21.13
C ALA A 15 -7.56 -4.50 22.35
N ALA A 16 -6.25 -4.26 22.26
CA ALA A 16 -5.46 -3.71 23.36
C ALA A 16 -5.17 -2.22 23.13
N GLY A 17 -6.14 -1.37 23.45
CA GLY A 17 -5.88 -0.02 24.00
C GLY A 17 -4.93 0.92 23.27
N VAL A 18 -4.69 0.76 21.96
CA VAL A 18 -4.05 1.81 21.16
C VAL A 18 -5.17 2.68 20.66
N LEU A 19 -5.39 3.80 21.35
CA LEU A 19 -6.11 4.94 20.80
C LEU A 19 -5.38 5.29 19.50
N ILE A 20 -5.86 4.75 18.37
CA ILE A 20 -5.43 5.22 17.07
C ILE A 20 -5.84 6.68 17.10
N ILE A 21 -4.86 7.57 17.21
CA ILE A 21 -5.05 8.96 16.85
C ILE A 21 -5.43 8.85 15.37
N MET A 22 -6.73 8.84 15.10
CA MET A 22 -7.26 8.99 13.76
C MET A 22 -6.71 10.32 13.32
N ASP A 23 -5.60 10.27 12.59
CA ASP A 23 -5.05 11.41 11.87
C ASP A 23 -6.24 11.96 11.10
N LYS A 24 -6.77 13.09 11.56
CA LYS A 24 -8.07 13.58 11.13
C LYS A 24 -7.95 13.74 9.62
N VAL A 25 -8.59 12.86 8.85
CA VAL A 25 -8.45 12.87 7.39
C VAL A 25 -9.12 14.15 6.92
N ILE A 26 -8.31 15.18 6.69
CA ILE A 26 -8.81 16.50 6.32
C ILE A 26 -9.32 16.44 4.87
N HIS A 27 -8.64 15.68 4.02
CA HIS A 27 -8.93 15.58 2.59
C HIS A 27 -8.77 14.15 2.07
N TYR A 28 -9.82 13.66 1.43
CA TYR A 28 -9.79 12.42 0.68
C TYR A 28 -9.15 12.61 -0.69
N PRO A 29 -8.40 11.61 -1.19
CA PRO A 29 -7.85 11.65 -2.53
C PRO A 29 -8.97 11.54 -3.57
N ASN A 30 -8.82 12.25 -4.68
CA ASN A 30 -9.62 12.00 -5.88
C ASN A 30 -9.09 10.77 -6.62
N LEU A 31 -9.94 10.14 -7.44
CA LEU A 31 -9.59 8.96 -8.23
C LEU A 31 -8.32 9.17 -9.07
N LYS A 32 -8.16 10.36 -9.69
CA LYS A 32 -6.96 10.72 -10.45
C LYS A 32 -5.67 10.59 -9.64
N THR A 33 -5.71 10.97 -8.36
CA THR A 33 -4.55 10.90 -7.47
C THR A 33 -4.25 9.46 -7.07
N VAL A 34 -5.28 8.65 -6.83
CA VAL A 34 -5.13 7.21 -6.55
C VAL A 34 -4.46 6.52 -7.74
N LEU A 35 -4.96 6.76 -8.95
CA LEU A 35 -4.40 6.19 -10.17
C LEU A 35 -2.94 6.61 -10.39
N ALA A 36 -2.61 7.87 -10.17
CA ALA A 36 -1.22 8.34 -10.30
C ALA A 36 -0.26 7.63 -9.32
N VAL A 37 -0.70 7.36 -8.08
CA VAL A 37 0.08 6.59 -7.11
C VAL A 37 0.22 5.13 -7.54
N GLU A 38 -0.85 4.52 -8.04
CA GLU A 38 -0.78 3.16 -8.58
C GLU A 38 0.19 3.05 -9.74
N ASP A 39 0.16 3.98 -10.70
CA ASP A 39 1.01 3.93 -11.89
C ASP A 39 2.48 4.05 -11.53
N VAL A 40 2.83 4.94 -10.59
CA VAL A 40 4.22 5.07 -10.10
C VAL A 40 4.69 3.81 -9.39
N LEU A 41 3.83 3.18 -8.58
CA LEU A 41 4.18 1.94 -7.87
C LEU A 41 4.28 0.74 -8.83
N LYS A 42 3.41 0.66 -9.84
CA LYS A 42 3.46 -0.37 -10.90
C LYS A 42 4.71 -0.25 -11.76
N ALA A 43 5.12 0.99 -12.08
CA ALA A 43 6.30 1.27 -12.89
C ALA A 43 7.62 1.10 -12.10
N ALA A 44 7.56 0.99 -10.77
CA ALA A 44 8.75 0.84 -9.97
C ALA A 44 9.25 -0.61 -9.94
N GLU A 45 10.52 -0.78 -10.27
CA GLU A 45 11.21 -2.06 -10.15
C GLU A 45 11.70 -2.25 -8.69
N GLY A 46 10.82 -2.79 -7.85
CA GLY A 46 11.14 -3.17 -6.47
C GLY A 46 10.65 -2.19 -5.39
N PHE A 47 11.46 -1.99 -4.35
CA PHE A 47 11.09 -1.19 -3.18
C PHE A 47 11.20 0.31 -3.48
N VAL A 48 10.17 1.06 -3.09
CA VAL A 48 10.10 2.52 -3.24
C VAL A 48 9.90 3.17 -1.87
N SER A 49 10.73 4.15 -1.53
CA SER A 49 10.51 4.95 -0.31
C SER A 49 9.33 5.91 -0.49
N ARG A 50 8.73 6.36 0.60
CA ARG A 50 7.61 7.34 0.52
C ARG A 50 8.05 8.66 -0.09
N GLU A 51 9.29 9.06 0.17
CA GLU A 51 9.92 10.26 -0.35
C GLU A 51 10.15 10.14 -1.86
N GLU A 52 10.62 8.98 -2.31
CA GLU A 52 10.81 8.70 -3.74
C GLU A 52 9.48 8.64 -4.48
N LEU A 53 8.48 7.98 -3.89
CA LEU A 53 7.11 7.97 -4.42
C LEU A 53 6.59 9.40 -4.62
N LYS A 54 6.77 10.28 -3.63
CA LYS A 54 6.37 11.69 -3.74
C LYS A 54 7.11 12.47 -4.83
N ARG A 55 8.39 12.16 -5.08
CA ARG A 55 9.19 12.81 -6.12
C ARG A 55 8.76 12.40 -7.53
N ARG A 56 8.33 11.14 -7.70
CA ARG A 56 7.87 10.59 -8.99
C ARG A 56 6.43 10.98 -9.36
N LEU A 57 5.64 11.43 -8.39
CA LEU A 57 4.27 11.85 -8.66
C LEU A 57 4.24 13.13 -9.52
N PRO A 58 3.30 13.23 -10.47
CA PRO A 58 3.18 14.41 -11.33
C PRO A 58 2.74 15.66 -10.55
N THR A 59 2.16 15.49 -9.36
CA THR A 59 1.71 16.58 -8.50
C THR A 59 2.07 16.32 -7.04
N LYS A 60 2.19 17.41 -6.28
CA LYS A 60 2.49 17.33 -4.85
C LYS A 60 1.28 16.79 -4.09
N VAL A 61 1.40 15.58 -3.55
CA VAL A 61 0.38 14.96 -2.70
C VAL A 61 0.71 15.17 -1.21
N MET A 62 -0.29 15.58 -0.43
CA MET A 62 -0.15 15.74 1.02
C MET A 62 0.19 14.41 1.70
N HIS A 63 0.98 14.46 2.78
CA HIS A 63 1.41 13.25 3.50
C HIS A 63 0.22 12.42 3.98
N GLN A 64 -0.80 13.06 4.59
CA GLN A 64 -2.01 12.40 5.06
C GLN A 64 -2.80 11.73 3.92
N THR A 65 -2.99 12.44 2.81
CA THR A 65 -3.66 11.91 1.62
C THR A 65 -2.92 10.70 1.04
N LEU A 66 -1.59 10.75 0.98
CA LEU A 66 -0.78 9.62 0.53
C LEU A 66 -0.96 8.41 1.47
N ASN A 67 -0.98 8.62 2.79
CA ASN A 67 -1.20 7.55 3.75
C ASN A 67 -2.58 6.90 3.56
N VAL A 68 -3.64 7.69 3.32
CA VAL A 68 -4.97 7.14 3.02
C VAL A 68 -4.94 6.26 1.77
N ILE A 69 -4.27 6.71 0.71
CA ILE A 69 -4.12 5.91 -0.52
C ILE A 69 -3.36 4.61 -0.23
N LEU A 70 -2.21 4.69 0.44
CA LEU A 70 -1.37 3.52 0.72
C LEU A 70 -2.08 2.51 1.62
N SER A 71 -2.79 2.96 2.66
CA SER A 71 -3.61 2.09 3.51
C SER A 71 -4.71 1.41 2.70
N TYR A 72 -5.40 2.14 1.83
CA TYR A 72 -6.41 1.56 0.93
C TYR A 72 -5.82 0.49 0.00
N LEU A 73 -4.65 0.74 -0.60
CA LEU A 73 -3.98 -0.21 -1.49
C LEU A 73 -3.44 -1.44 -0.73
N GLU A 74 -2.93 -1.25 0.49
CA GLU A 74 -2.46 -2.34 1.36
C GLU A 74 -3.64 -3.23 1.82
N GLU A 75 -4.76 -2.63 2.22
CA GLU A 75 -5.98 -3.35 2.60
C GLU A 75 -6.54 -4.19 1.44
N ARG A 76 -6.43 -3.70 0.20
CA ARG A 76 -6.78 -4.46 -1.01
C ARG A 76 -5.73 -5.48 -1.42
N GLY A 77 -4.58 -5.52 -0.76
CA GLY A 77 -3.48 -6.45 -1.04
C GLY A 77 -2.79 -6.17 -2.37
N MET A 78 -2.77 -4.90 -2.81
CA MET A 78 -2.08 -4.45 -4.01
C MET A 78 -0.66 -3.95 -3.72
N VAL A 79 -0.45 -3.39 -2.53
CA VAL A 79 0.83 -2.86 -2.06
C VAL A 79 1.21 -3.53 -0.74
N ALA A 80 2.50 -3.77 -0.54
CA ALA A 80 3.07 -4.14 0.76
C ALA A 80 3.91 -2.98 1.29
N ASP A 81 3.61 -2.53 2.51
CA ASP A 81 4.42 -1.55 3.24
C ASP A 81 5.34 -2.27 4.22
N LEU A 82 6.61 -2.37 3.86
CA LEU A 82 7.65 -3.07 4.60
C LEU A 82 8.70 -2.08 5.11
N LYS A 83 9.54 -2.51 6.06
CA LYS A 83 10.64 -1.67 6.55
C LYS A 83 11.60 -1.19 5.46
N GLN A 84 11.71 -1.95 4.36
CA GLN A 84 12.54 -1.62 3.20
C GLN A 84 11.89 -0.60 2.27
N GLY A 85 10.58 -0.40 2.36
CA GLY A 85 9.81 0.48 1.49
C GLY A 85 8.48 -0.12 1.04
N LEU A 86 7.84 0.58 0.11
CA LEU A 86 6.60 0.20 -0.55
C LEU A 86 6.90 -0.71 -1.74
N LEU A 87 6.18 -1.81 -1.86
CA LEU A 87 6.32 -2.77 -2.96
C LEU A 87 4.96 -3.03 -3.61
N TRP A 88 4.89 -2.94 -4.94
CA TRP A 88 3.70 -3.36 -5.69
C TRP A 88 3.66 -4.89 -5.79
N ILE A 89 2.54 -5.49 -5.36
CA ILE A 89 2.36 -6.95 -5.29
C ILE A 89 1.11 -7.46 -6.03
N ALA A 90 0.31 -6.58 -6.65
CA ALA A 90 -0.95 -6.99 -7.28
C ALA A 90 -0.73 -7.93 -8.48
N ASP A 91 0.28 -7.68 -9.30
CA ASP A 91 0.54 -8.45 -10.53
C ASP A 91 1.30 -9.76 -10.28
N THR A 92 1.95 -9.90 -9.12
CA THR A 92 2.61 -11.16 -8.75
C THR A 92 1.58 -12.28 -8.59
N LYS A 93 0.38 -11.94 -8.08
CA LYS A 93 -0.72 -12.89 -7.87
C LYS A 93 -1.33 -13.44 -9.16
N LYS A 94 -1.26 -12.70 -10.28
CA LYS A 94 -1.81 -13.17 -11.57
C LYS A 94 -0.94 -14.24 -12.22
N LYS A 95 0.36 -14.30 -11.91
CA LYS A 95 1.28 -15.26 -12.55
C LYS A 95 1.25 -16.67 -11.96
N GLU A 96 0.54 -16.90 -10.84
CA GLU A 96 0.44 -18.22 -10.21
C GLU A 96 -0.70 -19.10 -10.75
N VAL A 97 -1.47 -18.64 -11.74
CA VAL A 97 -2.53 -19.43 -12.40
C VAL A 97 -2.13 -19.73 -13.85
N LYS A 98 -1.11 -20.56 -14.05
CA LYS A 98 -0.87 -21.37 -15.27
C LYS A 98 0.36 -22.25 -15.07
N LYS A 99 0.16 -23.39 -14.44
CA LYS A 99 0.86 -24.65 -14.70
C LYS A 99 0.05 -25.76 -14.05
N ASP A 100 -0.77 -26.40 -14.86
CA ASP A 100 -0.85 -27.87 -14.98
C ASP A 100 -2.11 -28.19 -15.79
N GLY A 101 -1.85 -28.66 -17.02
CA GLY A 101 -2.80 -29.13 -18.02
C GLY A 101 -2.01 -29.80 -19.11
#